data_AF-K1QBY0-F1
#
_entry.id   AF-K1QBY0-F1
#
_cell.length_a   1.000
_cell.length_b   1.000
_cell.length_c   1.000
_cell.angle_alpha   90.00
_cell.angle_beta   90.00
_cell.angle_gamma   90.00
#
_symmetry.space_group_name_H-M   'P 1'
#
loop_
_entity.id
_entity.type
_entity.pdbx_description
1 polymer ?
#
loop_
_entity_poly.entity_id
_entity_poly.type
_entity_poly.pdbx_seq_one_letter_code
_entity_poly.pdbx_strand_id
1 'polypeptide(L)'
;MVKKSMKEHKNDKGLHRLLDARQLGLKLIANVTYGYTAASFSGRMPCVEVADSIVRKARETLERAIKLVEERPEWGARVVYGDTDRIGHEICDAVTAMNPQPIKLKFEKVYYPCVLQTKKRYVGYSYETLDQKEPVFDAKGIETVRRDSCAAVSKILERSIKILFGCKDVSKVKEYVLRQCRKFMECKVSMQDCVFAKEYRGMKGYKPGACVPALEIAKLVVCNTCMGVKDESQPCVSLDCPIMFRRVLAKQDVQKGTQLREVVNKVLDF
;
A
#
# COMPACT_ATOMS: atom_id res chain seq x y z
N MET A 1 18.67 -1.90 -22.07
CA MET A 1 18.88 -0.47 -22.41
C MET A 1 18.49 0.45 -21.26
N VAL A 2 17.21 0.65 -20.93
CA VAL A 2 16.76 1.62 -19.88
C VAL A 2 17.41 1.38 -18.51
N LYS A 3 17.40 0.13 -18.01
CA LYS A 3 18.06 -0.21 -16.74
C LYS A 3 19.59 -0.02 -16.74
N LYS A 4 20.23 -0.03 -17.92
CA LYS A 4 21.67 0.26 -18.05
C LYS A 4 21.90 1.77 -17.90
N SER A 5 21.11 2.58 -18.60
CA SER A 5 21.15 4.04 -18.49
C SER A 5 20.84 4.54 -17.07
N MET A 6 19.95 3.87 -16.34
CA MET A 6 19.70 4.17 -14.91
C MET A 6 20.95 3.97 -14.03
N LYS A 7 21.76 2.94 -14.33
CA LYS A 7 23.00 2.68 -13.58
C LYS A 7 24.09 3.69 -13.91
N GLU A 8 24.12 4.19 -15.13
CA GLU A 8 25.08 5.21 -15.59
C GLU A 8 24.76 6.58 -14.97
N HIS A 9 23.48 6.95 -14.88
CA HIS A 9 23.03 8.28 -14.43
C HIS A 9 22.46 8.26 -13.00
N LYS A 10 23.18 7.67 -12.04
CA LYS A 10 22.72 7.55 -10.64
C LYS A 10 22.56 8.89 -9.91
N ASN A 11 23.36 9.89 -10.29
CA ASN A 11 23.45 11.15 -9.53
C ASN A 11 22.29 12.12 -9.84
N ASP A 12 21.62 11.97 -10.99
CA ASP A 12 20.47 12.80 -11.38
C ASP A 12 19.16 12.18 -10.88
N LYS A 13 18.63 12.72 -9.77
CA LYS A 13 17.37 12.27 -9.16
C LYS A 13 16.14 12.50 -10.03
N GLY A 14 16.17 13.48 -10.94
CA GLY A 14 15.07 13.79 -11.85
C GLY A 14 15.03 12.76 -12.98
N LEU A 15 16.15 12.60 -13.67
CA LEU A 15 16.31 11.62 -14.74
C LEU A 15 16.11 10.18 -14.23
N HIS A 16 16.62 9.85 -13.05
CA HIS A 16 16.43 8.52 -12.46
C HIS A 16 14.94 8.19 -12.24
N ARG A 17 14.14 9.14 -11.74
CA ARG A 17 12.68 8.97 -11.57
C ARG A 17 11.98 8.72 -12.91
N LEU A 18 12.34 9.46 -13.95
CA LEU A 18 11.78 9.29 -15.28
C LEU A 18 12.12 7.91 -15.88
N LEU A 19 13.38 7.51 -15.78
CA LEU A 19 13.84 6.21 -16.28
C LEU A 19 13.22 5.04 -15.50
N ASP A 20 13.03 5.18 -14.19
CA ASP A 20 12.35 4.18 -13.37
C ASP A 20 10.87 4.02 -13.76
N ALA A 21 10.16 5.13 -13.97
CA ALA A 21 8.79 5.09 -14.49
C ALA A 21 8.73 4.40 -15.86
N ARG A 22 9.69 4.69 -16.75
CA ARG A 22 9.78 4.05 -18.08
C ARG A 22 10.04 2.55 -17.99
N GLN A 23 10.98 2.09 -17.16
CA GLN A 23 11.22 0.65 -17.01
C GLN A 23 10.03 -0.08 -16.38
N LEU A 24 9.34 0.57 -15.44
CA LEU A 24 8.13 0.02 -14.82
C LEU A 24 6.98 -0.11 -15.84
N GLY A 25 6.81 0.89 -16.71
CA GLY A 25 5.85 0.82 -17.82
C GLY A 25 6.14 -0.34 -18.78
N LEU A 26 7.40 -0.48 -19.22
CA LEU A 26 7.81 -1.60 -20.08
C LEU A 26 7.58 -2.96 -19.40
N LYS A 27 7.87 -3.06 -18.10
CA LYS A 27 7.60 -4.26 -17.30
C LYS A 27 6.10 -4.54 -17.21
N LEU A 28 5.27 -3.52 -17.04
CA LEU A 28 3.82 -3.67 -16.97
C LEU A 28 3.27 -4.19 -18.30
N ILE A 29 3.73 -3.66 -19.43
CA ILE A 29 3.34 -4.13 -20.77
C ILE A 29 3.66 -5.62 -20.90
N ALA A 30 4.89 -6.04 -20.59
CA ALA A 30 5.29 -7.45 -20.66
C ALA A 30 4.43 -8.36 -19.76
N ASN A 31 4.14 -7.92 -18.53
CA ASN A 31 3.28 -8.68 -17.61
C ASN A 31 1.83 -8.77 -18.09
N VAL A 32 1.29 -7.69 -18.68
CA VAL A 32 -0.06 -7.66 -19.25
C VAL A 32 -0.15 -8.52 -20.51
N THR A 33 0.91 -8.61 -21.32
CA THR A 33 0.95 -9.53 -22.48
C THR A 33 0.71 -10.97 -22.06
N TYR A 34 1.35 -11.43 -20.97
CA TYR A 34 1.04 -12.73 -20.38
C TYR A 34 -0.41 -12.78 -19.87
N GLY A 35 -0.83 -11.79 -19.06
CA GLY A 35 -2.18 -11.75 -18.49
C GLY A 35 -3.30 -11.76 -19.53
N TYR A 36 -3.06 -11.21 -20.72
CA TYR A 36 -3.98 -11.21 -21.85
C TYR A 36 -4.33 -12.62 -22.34
N THR A 37 -3.37 -13.56 -22.30
CA THR A 37 -3.60 -14.95 -22.69
C THR A 37 -4.66 -15.64 -21.81
N ALA A 38 -4.80 -15.25 -20.54
CA ALA A 38 -5.76 -15.80 -19.59
C ALA A 38 -7.03 -14.95 -19.42
N ALA A 39 -7.25 -13.91 -20.23
CA ALA A 39 -8.30 -12.91 -20.03
C ALA A 39 -9.70 -13.40 -20.48
N SER A 40 -10.23 -14.47 -19.89
CA SER A 40 -11.48 -15.11 -20.34
C SER A 40 -12.76 -14.29 -20.11
N PHE A 41 -12.76 -13.31 -19.19
CA PHE A 41 -13.97 -12.53 -18.88
C PHE A 41 -14.21 -11.35 -19.84
N SER A 42 -13.15 -10.66 -20.25
CA SER A 42 -13.23 -9.43 -21.07
C SER A 42 -12.19 -9.35 -22.19
N GLY A 43 -11.36 -10.37 -22.36
CA GLY A 43 -10.36 -10.45 -23.41
C GLY A 43 -10.98 -10.74 -24.78
N ARG A 44 -10.38 -10.19 -25.83
CA ARG A 44 -10.87 -10.36 -27.22
C ARG A 44 -10.37 -11.64 -27.88
N MET A 45 -9.23 -12.17 -27.43
CA MET A 45 -8.58 -13.36 -27.98
C MET A 45 -7.78 -14.10 -26.89
N PRO A 46 -8.45 -14.65 -25.85
CA PRO A 46 -7.78 -15.44 -24.82
C PRO A 46 -7.37 -16.81 -25.37
N CYS A 47 -6.24 -17.33 -24.86
CA CYS A 47 -5.78 -18.71 -25.08
C CYS A 47 -5.27 -19.24 -23.74
N VAL A 48 -6.16 -19.93 -23.03
CA VAL A 48 -5.93 -20.39 -21.66
C VAL A 48 -4.86 -21.48 -21.63
N GLU A 49 -4.76 -22.28 -22.67
CA GLU A 49 -3.78 -23.37 -22.83
C GLU A 49 -2.35 -22.82 -22.82
N VAL A 50 -2.11 -21.68 -23.46
CA VAL A 50 -0.82 -20.98 -23.44
C VAL A 50 -0.54 -20.47 -22.04
N ALA A 51 -1.52 -19.85 -21.37
CA ALA A 51 -1.35 -19.35 -20.01
C ALA A 51 -0.99 -20.47 -19.02
N ASP A 52 -1.69 -21.61 -19.10
CA ASP A 52 -1.46 -22.76 -18.24
C ASP A 52 -0.11 -23.41 -18.51
N SER A 53 0.29 -23.52 -19.78
CA SER A 53 1.61 -24.04 -20.17
C SER A 53 2.74 -23.16 -19.60
N ILE A 54 2.59 -21.83 -19.65
CA ILE A 54 3.54 -20.88 -19.06
C ILE A 54 3.64 -21.09 -17.55
N VAL A 55 2.52 -21.16 -16.83
CA VAL A 55 2.49 -21.34 -15.36
C VAL A 55 3.08 -22.68 -14.96
N ARG A 56 2.78 -23.76 -15.70
CA ARG A 56 3.32 -25.09 -15.45
C ARG A 56 4.85 -25.11 -15.63
N LYS A 57 5.35 -24.59 -16.74
CA LYS A 57 6.80 -24.54 -17.01
C LYS A 57 7.54 -23.62 -16.04
N ALA A 58 6.92 -22.53 -15.59
CA ALA A 58 7.50 -21.69 -14.54
C ALA A 58 7.64 -22.44 -13.21
N ARG A 59 6.62 -23.21 -12.81
CA ARG A 59 6.66 -24.04 -11.59
C ARG A 59 7.71 -25.15 -11.68
N GLU A 60 7.75 -25.88 -12.80
CA GLU A 60 8.75 -26.92 -13.05
C GLU A 60 10.18 -26.36 -13.00
N THR A 61 10.40 -25.18 -13.56
CA THR A 61 11.71 -24.50 -13.52
C THR A 61 12.11 -24.12 -12.09
N LEU A 62 11.16 -23.64 -11.27
CA LEU A 62 11.41 -23.34 -9.87
C LEU A 62 11.71 -24.61 -9.05
N GLU A 63 10.93 -25.67 -9.23
CA GLU A 63 11.13 -26.95 -8.55
C GLU A 63 12.48 -27.58 -8.90
N ARG A 64 12.90 -27.52 -10.18
CA ARG A 64 14.24 -27.95 -10.61
C ARG A 64 15.35 -27.13 -9.96
N ALA A 65 15.18 -25.81 -9.86
CA ALA A 65 16.16 -24.96 -9.19
C ALA A 65 16.27 -25.29 -7.69
N ILE A 66 15.15 -25.54 -7.00
CA ILE A 66 15.14 -25.95 -5.59
C ILE A 66 15.89 -27.27 -5.41
N LYS A 67 15.55 -28.29 -6.21
CA LYS A 67 16.23 -29.60 -6.16
C LYS A 67 17.73 -29.47 -6.36
N LEU A 68 18.17 -28.71 -7.36
CA LEU A 68 19.59 -28.48 -7.61
C LEU A 68 20.30 -27.87 -6.38
N VAL A 69 19.64 -26.96 -5.66
CA VAL A 69 20.21 -26.31 -4.47
C VAL A 69 20.31 -27.28 -3.30
N GLU A 70 19.28 -28.09 -3.08
CA GLU A 70 19.20 -29.01 -1.93
C GLU A 70 19.99 -30.30 -2.14
N GLU A 71 20.17 -30.76 -3.39
CA GLU A 71 20.88 -31.99 -3.72
C GLU A 71 22.41 -31.82 -3.71
N ARG A 72 22.93 -30.60 -3.82
CA ARG A 72 24.38 -30.36 -3.82
C ARG A 72 24.92 -30.27 -2.39
N PRO A 73 25.67 -31.28 -1.90
CA PRO A 73 26.19 -31.27 -0.53
C PRO A 73 27.23 -30.17 -0.29
N GLU A 74 27.94 -29.74 -1.34
CA GLU A 74 28.90 -28.63 -1.29
C GLU A 74 28.28 -27.34 -0.78
N TRP A 75 26.99 -27.12 -1.07
CA TRP A 75 26.30 -25.90 -0.68
C TRP A 75 25.71 -25.99 0.73
N GLY A 76 25.43 -27.20 1.23
CA GLY A 76 24.84 -27.43 2.55
C GLY A 76 23.58 -26.59 2.81
N ALA A 77 22.88 -26.18 1.75
CA ALA A 77 21.84 -25.17 1.79
C ALA A 77 20.45 -25.82 1.76
N ARG A 78 19.50 -25.21 2.49
CA ARG A 78 18.09 -25.60 2.44
C ARG A 78 17.25 -24.42 2.02
N VAL A 79 16.36 -24.61 1.05
CA VAL A 79 15.52 -23.52 0.56
C VAL A 79 14.35 -23.29 1.52
N VAL A 80 14.57 -22.44 2.53
CA VAL A 80 13.52 -22.04 3.50
C VAL A 80 12.67 -20.90 2.93
N TYR A 81 13.34 -19.86 2.43
CA TYR A 81 12.73 -18.71 1.76
C TYR A 81 13.75 -17.95 0.89
N GLY A 82 14.71 -18.70 0.32
CA GLY A 82 15.85 -18.16 -0.43
C GLY A 82 16.86 -17.47 0.48
N ASP A 83 17.92 -18.18 0.88
CA ASP A 83 19.09 -17.55 1.48
C ASP A 83 20.34 -18.45 1.39
N THR A 84 21.46 -17.93 0.90
CA THR A 84 22.84 -18.43 1.16
C THR A 84 23.88 -17.41 0.69
N ASP A 85 24.80 -17.02 1.57
CA ASP A 85 25.89 -16.09 1.27
C ASP A 85 27.15 -16.82 0.77
N ARG A 86 27.94 -16.11 -0.05
CA ARG A 86 29.03 -16.56 -0.96
C ARG A 86 28.58 -17.53 -2.06
N ILE A 87 27.79 -18.54 -1.68
CA ILE A 87 27.26 -19.56 -2.58
C ILE A 87 26.14 -18.99 -3.49
N GLY A 88 25.51 -17.87 -3.09
CA GLY A 88 24.41 -17.27 -3.84
C GLY A 88 24.74 -16.94 -5.31
N HIS A 89 25.96 -16.48 -5.61
CA HIS A 89 26.39 -16.25 -6.99
C HIS A 89 26.59 -17.55 -7.76
N GLU A 90 27.26 -18.54 -7.16
CA GLU A 90 27.48 -19.86 -7.75
C GLU A 90 26.16 -20.59 -8.02
N ILE A 91 25.20 -20.52 -7.08
CA ILE A 91 23.83 -21.02 -7.25
C ILE A 91 23.16 -20.31 -8.43
N CYS A 92 23.27 -18.98 -8.52
CA CYS A 92 22.66 -18.23 -9.62
C CYS A 92 23.22 -18.66 -10.97
N ASP A 93 24.54 -18.85 -11.07
CA ASP A 93 25.20 -19.25 -12.31
C ASP A 93 24.87 -20.69 -12.67
N ALA A 94 24.89 -21.62 -11.72
CA ALA A 94 24.51 -23.01 -11.91
C ALA A 94 23.04 -23.17 -12.35
N VAL A 95 22.11 -22.46 -11.69
CA VAL A 95 20.69 -22.47 -12.07
C VAL A 95 20.49 -21.81 -13.43
N THR A 96 21.22 -20.74 -13.75
CA THR A 96 21.14 -20.09 -15.06
C THR A 96 21.64 -21.01 -16.17
N ALA A 97 22.75 -21.72 -15.96
CA ALA A 97 23.31 -22.65 -16.93
C ALA A 97 22.40 -23.86 -17.23
N MET A 98 21.59 -24.28 -16.26
CA MET A 98 20.60 -25.36 -16.43
C MET A 98 19.40 -24.98 -17.31
N ASN A 99 19.19 -23.68 -17.56
CA ASN A 99 17.99 -23.18 -18.25
C ASN A 99 18.32 -22.60 -19.63
N PRO A 100 17.40 -22.72 -20.61
CA PRO A 100 17.60 -22.15 -21.93
C PRO A 100 17.60 -20.62 -21.87
N GLN A 101 18.33 -19.99 -22.79
CA GLN A 101 18.22 -18.54 -22.99
C GLN A 101 16.76 -18.16 -23.34
N PRO A 102 16.19 -17.07 -22.81
CA PRO A 102 16.81 -15.98 -22.03
C PRO A 102 16.65 -16.10 -20.49
N ILE A 103 16.37 -17.30 -19.96
CA ILE A 103 16.09 -17.50 -18.53
C ILE A 103 17.39 -17.31 -17.73
N LYS A 104 17.35 -16.39 -16.75
CA LYS A 104 18.49 -16.11 -15.87
C LYS A 104 18.03 -15.92 -14.43
N LEU A 105 18.66 -16.65 -13.51
CA LEU A 105 18.52 -16.37 -12.08
C LEU A 105 19.46 -15.22 -11.71
N LYS A 106 18.94 -14.23 -10.98
CA LYS A 106 19.70 -13.06 -10.58
C LYS A 106 19.71 -12.97 -9.05
N PHE A 107 20.92 -12.91 -8.50
CA PHE A 107 21.15 -12.54 -7.11
C PHE A 107 20.81 -11.05 -6.91
N GLU A 108 19.90 -10.73 -5.99
CA GLU A 108 19.43 -9.36 -5.76
C GLU A 108 19.87 -8.81 -4.42
N LYS A 109 19.63 -9.54 -3.33
CA LYS A 109 19.90 -9.11 -1.97
C LYS A 109 19.92 -10.27 -0.99
N VAL A 110 20.54 -10.02 0.16
CA VAL A 110 20.63 -10.90 1.33
C VAL A 110 19.85 -10.28 2.47
N TYR A 111 19.22 -11.10 3.32
CA TYR A 111 18.49 -10.63 4.49
C TYR A 111 19.15 -11.05 5.80
N TYR A 112 19.61 -10.09 6.61
CA TYR A 112 20.16 -10.39 7.92
C TYR A 112 20.01 -9.25 8.97
N PRO A 113 19.29 -9.47 10.09
CA PRO A 113 18.34 -10.55 10.37
C PRO A 113 17.02 -10.40 9.58
N CYS A 114 16.20 -11.46 9.59
CA CYS A 114 14.84 -11.44 9.05
C CYS A 114 13.84 -12.26 9.88
N VAL A 115 12.55 -11.98 9.66
CA VAL A 115 11.41 -12.73 10.19
C VAL A 115 10.49 -13.09 9.03
N LEU A 116 10.24 -14.39 8.90
CA LEU A 116 9.33 -14.96 7.93
C LEU A 116 8.05 -15.35 8.68
N GLN A 117 6.95 -14.66 8.43
CA GLN A 117 5.69 -14.92 9.12
C GLN A 117 4.84 -15.91 8.32
N THR A 118 4.44 -15.52 7.10
CA THR A 118 3.67 -16.37 6.17
C THR A 118 3.99 -15.98 4.72
N LYS A 119 3.38 -16.70 3.76
CA LYS A 119 3.53 -16.36 2.33
C LYS A 119 3.16 -14.89 2.09
N LYS A 120 4.08 -14.15 1.45
CA LYS A 120 3.98 -12.71 1.18
C LYS A 120 3.95 -11.82 2.43
N ARG A 121 4.35 -12.34 3.60
CA ARG A 121 4.46 -11.59 4.86
C ARG A 121 5.81 -11.87 5.52
N TYR A 122 6.77 -10.98 5.29
CA TYR A 122 8.12 -11.08 5.84
C TYR A 122 8.76 -9.70 5.97
N VAL A 123 9.77 -9.63 6.81
CA VAL A 123 10.53 -8.41 7.07
C VAL A 123 11.98 -8.74 7.37
N GLY A 124 12.91 -7.91 6.92
CA GLY A 124 14.31 -8.10 7.22
C GLY A 124 15.14 -6.87 6.87
N TYR A 125 16.37 -6.90 7.34
CA TYR A 125 17.40 -5.96 6.90
C TYR A 125 18.06 -6.49 5.64
N SER A 126 17.88 -5.79 4.52
CA SER A 126 18.41 -6.19 3.23
C SER A 126 19.74 -5.52 2.90
N TYR A 127 20.69 -6.33 2.43
CA TYR A 127 21.98 -5.92 1.90
C TYR A 127 22.04 -6.28 0.42
N GLU A 128 22.30 -5.30 -0.43
CA GLU A 128 22.41 -5.48 -1.89
C GLU A 128 23.86 -5.68 -2.34
N THR A 129 24.82 -5.20 -1.56
CA THR A 129 26.26 -5.27 -1.88
C THR A 129 27.07 -5.62 -0.64
N LEU A 130 28.23 -6.26 -0.83
CA LEU A 130 29.12 -6.64 0.27
C LEU A 130 29.68 -5.44 1.04
N ASP A 131 29.84 -4.30 0.36
CA ASP A 131 30.38 -3.07 0.97
C ASP A 131 29.31 -2.26 1.74
N GLN A 132 28.04 -2.69 1.69
CA GLN A 132 26.94 -2.00 2.35
C GLN A 132 27.00 -2.22 3.87
N LYS A 133 27.44 -1.18 4.60
CA LYS A 133 27.48 -1.22 6.07
C LYS A 133 26.09 -1.09 6.70
N GLU A 134 25.28 -0.17 6.20
CA GLU A 134 23.96 0.13 6.75
C GLU A 134 22.87 -0.66 6.01
N PRO A 135 22.09 -1.51 6.69
CA PRO A 135 21.01 -2.25 6.04
C PRO A 135 19.84 -1.37 5.62
N VAL A 136 19.11 -1.82 4.61
CA VAL A 136 17.80 -1.25 4.26
C VAL A 136 16.70 -2.05 4.94
N PHE A 137 15.79 -1.39 5.66
CA PHE A 137 14.62 -2.05 6.23
C PHE A 137 13.63 -2.38 5.12
N ASP A 138 13.54 -3.66 4.74
CA ASP A 138 12.61 -4.13 3.70
C ASP A 138 11.51 -4.99 4.33
N ALA A 139 10.27 -4.53 4.14
CA ALA A 139 9.06 -5.11 4.69
C ALA A 139 8.09 -5.44 3.56
N LYS A 140 7.59 -6.68 3.54
CA LYS A 140 6.69 -7.18 2.49
C LYS A 140 5.42 -7.70 3.11
N GLY A 141 4.30 -7.05 2.80
CA GLY A 141 2.94 -7.47 3.17
C GLY A 141 2.58 -7.42 4.65
N ILE A 142 3.53 -7.03 5.52
CA ILE A 142 3.28 -6.74 6.94
C ILE A 142 2.68 -5.35 7.12
N GLU A 143 2.11 -5.09 8.30
CA GLU A 143 1.32 -3.90 8.64
C GLU A 143 2.13 -2.59 8.61
N THR A 144 3.47 -2.64 8.50
CA THR A 144 4.30 -1.44 8.30
C THR A 144 4.11 -0.80 6.93
N VAL A 145 3.81 -1.59 5.89
CA VAL A 145 3.66 -1.11 4.50
C VAL A 145 2.22 -1.11 4.02
N ARG A 146 1.30 -1.68 4.80
CA ARG A 146 -0.13 -1.68 4.48
C ARG A 146 -0.77 -0.36 4.89
N ARG A 147 -1.79 0.08 4.14
CA ARG A 147 -2.52 1.34 4.37
C ARG A 147 -3.90 1.12 5.01
N ASP A 148 -4.20 -0.09 5.45
CA ASP A 148 -5.50 -0.48 6.02
C ASP A 148 -5.63 -0.19 7.52
N SER A 149 -4.53 0.06 8.21
CA SER A 149 -4.43 0.47 9.62
C SER A 149 -4.08 1.95 9.78
N CYS A 150 -4.19 2.46 11.01
CA CYS A 150 -3.71 3.79 11.35
C CYS A 150 -2.17 3.85 11.43
N ALA A 151 -1.61 5.05 11.27
CA ALA A 151 -0.15 5.25 11.21
C ALA A 151 0.57 4.82 12.50
N ALA A 152 -0.12 4.88 13.65
CA ALA A 152 0.43 4.41 14.91
C ALA A 152 0.83 2.93 14.85
N VAL A 153 0.01 2.06 14.25
CA VAL A 153 0.30 0.62 14.15
C VAL A 153 1.59 0.40 13.36
N SER A 154 1.71 1.03 12.19
CA SER A 154 2.89 0.91 11.33
C SER A 154 4.15 1.42 12.02
N LYS A 155 4.08 2.59 12.68
CA LYS A 155 5.21 3.19 13.42
C LYS A 155 5.67 2.33 14.61
N ILE A 156 4.72 1.84 15.39
CA ILE A 156 5.00 1.02 16.58
C ILE A 156 5.59 -0.32 16.15
N LEU A 157 5.01 -0.96 15.13
CA LEU A 157 5.51 -2.23 14.62
C LEU A 157 6.92 -2.09 14.03
N GLU A 158 7.15 -1.08 13.18
CA GLU A 158 8.46 -0.82 12.59
C GLU A 158 9.52 -0.60 13.67
N ARG A 159 9.22 0.22 14.68
CA ARG A 159 10.17 0.47 15.78
C ARG A 159 10.41 -0.79 16.62
N SER A 160 9.37 -1.59 16.86
CA SER A 160 9.48 -2.85 17.59
C SER A 160 10.40 -3.84 16.88
N ILE A 161 10.27 -3.96 15.56
CA ILE A 161 11.15 -4.82 14.74
C ILE A 161 12.58 -4.28 14.72
N LYS A 162 12.77 -2.96 14.59
CA LYS A 162 14.11 -2.34 14.67
C LYS A 162 14.79 -2.61 16.01
N ILE A 163 14.05 -2.55 17.13
CA ILE A 163 14.58 -2.90 18.45
C ILE A 163 14.95 -4.39 18.50
N LEU A 164 14.08 -5.27 17.98
CA LEU A 164 14.32 -6.70 17.91
C LEU A 164 15.58 -7.02 17.10
N PHE A 165 15.76 -6.39 15.94
CA PHE A 165 16.90 -6.63 15.07
C PHE A 165 18.21 -6.07 15.62
N GLY A 166 18.17 -4.91 16.30
CA GLY A 166 19.35 -4.30 16.88
C GLY A 166 19.81 -4.96 18.17
N CYS A 167 18.90 -5.20 19.12
CA CYS A 167 19.25 -5.71 20.44
C CYS A 167 19.13 -7.24 20.59
N LYS A 168 18.37 -7.90 19.70
CA LYS A 168 18.00 -9.33 19.82
C LYS A 168 17.37 -9.70 21.17
N ASP A 169 16.75 -8.72 21.84
CA ASP A 169 16.16 -8.86 23.18
C ASP A 169 14.67 -8.52 23.14
N VAL A 170 13.85 -9.54 23.41
CA VAL A 170 12.37 -9.45 23.42
C VAL A 170 11.87 -8.63 24.62
N SER A 171 12.62 -8.56 25.72
CA SER A 171 12.25 -7.79 26.92
C SER A 171 12.17 -6.30 26.61
N LYS A 172 13.13 -5.78 25.83
CA LYS A 172 13.13 -4.37 25.37
C LYS A 172 11.96 -4.07 24.44
N VAL A 173 11.57 -5.03 23.60
CA VAL A 173 10.39 -4.90 22.74
C VAL A 173 9.12 -4.83 23.59
N LYS A 174 8.98 -5.72 24.59
CA LYS A 174 7.86 -5.71 25.54
C LYS A 174 7.76 -4.38 26.27
N GLU A 175 8.87 -3.88 26.82
CA GLU A 175 8.91 -2.59 27.52
C GLU A 175 8.47 -1.43 26.59
N TYR A 176 8.98 -1.41 25.36
CA TYR A 176 8.62 -0.42 24.35
C TYR A 176 7.12 -0.44 24.05
N VAL A 177 6.55 -1.61 23.78
CA VAL A 177 5.13 -1.78 23.44
C VAL A 177 4.24 -1.39 24.62
N LEU A 178 4.53 -1.86 25.83
CA LEU A 178 3.78 -1.48 27.04
C LEU A 178 3.80 0.02 27.28
N ARG A 179 4.93 0.68 27.03
CA ARG A 179 5.03 2.14 27.10
C ARG A 179 4.14 2.82 26.05
N GLN A 180 4.04 2.31 24.83
CA GLN A 180 3.11 2.87 23.84
C GLN A 180 1.66 2.66 24.27
N CYS A 181 1.29 1.46 24.73
CA CYS A 181 -0.05 1.19 25.24
C CYS A 181 -0.45 2.13 26.38
N ARG A 182 0.46 2.41 27.33
CA ARG A 182 0.20 3.41 28.39
C ARG A 182 -0.06 4.80 27.85
N LYS A 183 0.69 5.25 26.83
CA LYS A 183 0.43 6.54 26.18
C LYS A 183 -0.97 6.62 25.57
N PHE A 184 -1.48 5.52 25.01
CA PHE A 184 -2.85 5.46 24.49
C PHE A 184 -3.88 5.58 25.62
N MET A 185 -3.69 4.84 26.72
CA MET A 185 -4.59 4.89 27.88
C MET A 185 -4.60 6.27 28.56
N GLU A 186 -3.46 6.95 28.56
CA GLU A 186 -3.31 8.32 29.10
C GLU A 186 -3.70 9.42 28.09
N CYS A 187 -4.20 9.07 26.90
CA CYS A 187 -4.56 10.01 25.82
C CYS A 187 -3.40 10.95 25.39
N LYS A 188 -2.15 10.51 25.52
CA LYS A 188 -0.93 11.28 25.14
C LYS A 188 -0.45 11.01 23.71
N VAL A 189 -1.27 10.34 22.88
CA VAL A 189 -0.95 10.02 21.49
C VAL A 189 -1.53 11.07 20.56
N SER A 190 -0.80 11.41 19.49
CA SER A 190 -1.31 12.31 18.46
C SER A 190 -2.52 11.71 17.76
N MET A 191 -3.62 12.45 17.69
CA MET A 191 -4.84 12.03 16.98
C MET A 191 -4.59 11.74 15.50
N GLN A 192 -3.64 12.43 14.87
CA GLN A 192 -3.26 12.19 13.47
C GLN A 192 -2.76 10.76 13.24
N ASP A 193 -2.06 10.19 14.23
CA ASP A 193 -1.55 8.82 14.15
C ASP A 193 -2.64 7.76 14.33
N CYS A 194 -3.83 8.17 14.78
CA CYS A 194 -5.00 7.32 14.99
C CYS A 194 -5.99 7.36 13.81
N VAL A 195 -5.73 8.13 12.76
CA VAL A 195 -6.63 8.27 11.61
C VAL A 195 -6.56 7.04 10.70
N PHE A 196 -7.73 6.54 10.31
CA PHE A 196 -7.87 5.50 9.27
C PHE A 196 -8.21 6.15 7.93
N ALA A 197 -7.54 5.73 6.86
CA ALA A 197 -7.82 6.16 5.49
C ALA A 197 -8.23 4.94 4.65
N LYS A 198 -9.54 4.80 4.38
CA LYS A 198 -10.07 3.72 3.53
C LYS A 198 -10.80 4.28 2.32
N GLU A 199 -10.67 3.57 1.21
CA GLU A 199 -11.37 3.88 -0.04
C GLU A 199 -12.89 3.76 0.16
N TYR A 200 -13.62 4.79 -0.27
CA TYR A 200 -15.07 4.76 -0.37
C TYR A 200 -15.47 4.46 -1.81
N ARG A 201 -16.23 3.37 -2.01
CA ARG A 201 -16.58 2.84 -3.35
C ARG A 201 -17.94 3.32 -3.87
N GLY A 202 -18.49 4.38 -3.27
CA GLY A 202 -19.84 4.84 -3.55
C GLY A 202 -20.93 3.95 -2.93
N MET A 203 -22.15 4.49 -2.76
CA MET A 203 -23.25 3.77 -2.10
C MET A 203 -23.60 2.44 -2.79
N LYS A 204 -23.56 2.41 -4.13
CA LYS A 204 -23.85 1.20 -4.93
C LYS A 204 -22.72 0.16 -4.92
N GLY A 205 -21.53 0.52 -4.45
CA GLY A 205 -20.37 -0.37 -4.39
C GLY A 205 -20.41 -1.34 -3.22
N TYR A 206 -21.35 -1.19 -2.29
CA TYR A 206 -21.51 -2.04 -1.11
C TYR A 206 -22.76 -2.91 -1.23
N LYS A 207 -22.69 -4.13 -0.69
CA LYS A 207 -23.86 -5.01 -0.61
C LYS A 207 -24.93 -4.38 0.29
N PRO A 208 -26.23 -4.59 0.01
CA PRO A 208 -27.29 -4.20 0.93
C PRO A 208 -27.04 -4.76 2.34
N GLY A 209 -27.11 -3.91 3.36
CA GLY A 209 -26.83 -4.28 4.76
C GLY A 209 -25.35 -4.36 5.15
N ALA A 210 -24.41 -3.98 4.28
CA ALA A 210 -23.00 -3.95 4.64
C ALA A 210 -22.71 -2.90 5.74
N CYS A 211 -22.21 -3.34 6.89
CA CYS A 211 -21.77 -2.46 7.98
C CYS A 211 -20.28 -2.14 7.83
N VAL A 212 -19.98 -1.12 7.03
CA VAL A 212 -18.59 -0.66 6.77
C VAL A 212 -18.42 0.73 7.34
N PRO A 213 -17.40 1.00 8.19
CA PRO A 213 -17.23 2.31 8.82
C PRO A 213 -17.20 3.48 7.84
N ALA A 214 -16.49 3.34 6.72
CA ALA A 214 -16.45 4.38 5.68
C ALA A 214 -17.82 4.64 5.04
N LEU A 215 -18.65 3.60 4.89
CA LEU A 215 -20.01 3.74 4.36
C LEU A 215 -20.94 4.42 5.39
N GLU A 216 -20.88 4.03 6.65
CA GLU A 216 -21.71 4.63 7.70
C GLU A 216 -21.33 6.10 7.93
N ILE A 217 -20.03 6.41 8.00
CA ILE A 217 -19.57 7.80 8.04
C ILE A 217 -20.03 8.56 6.80
N ALA A 218 -19.91 7.97 5.61
CA ALA A 218 -20.40 8.62 4.39
C ALA A 218 -21.92 8.84 4.44
N LYS A 219 -22.74 7.95 5.00
CA LYS A 219 -24.19 8.19 5.17
C LYS A 219 -24.50 9.33 6.14
N LEU A 220 -23.68 9.50 7.18
CA LEU A 220 -23.81 10.59 8.15
C LEU A 220 -23.33 11.94 7.59
N VAL A 221 -22.24 11.93 6.81
CA VAL A 221 -21.61 13.14 6.24
C VAL A 221 -22.26 13.57 4.93
N VAL A 222 -22.76 12.62 4.13
CA VAL A 222 -23.59 12.90 2.96
C VAL A 222 -24.96 13.33 3.48
N CYS A 223 -25.11 14.64 3.62
CA CYS A 223 -26.37 15.32 3.85
C CYS A 223 -27.44 14.84 2.86
N ASN A 224 -28.30 13.90 3.26
CA ASN A 224 -29.51 13.54 2.52
C ASN A 224 -30.56 14.67 2.56
N THR A 225 -30.35 15.72 3.35
CA THR A 225 -31.19 16.92 3.36
C THR A 225 -31.16 17.65 2.01
N CYS A 226 -30.16 17.37 1.15
CA CYS A 226 -30.08 17.89 -0.22
C CYS A 226 -31.08 17.26 -1.20
N MET A 227 -31.74 16.14 -0.85
CA MET A 227 -32.67 15.42 -1.72
C MET A 227 -34.08 15.26 -1.14
N GLY A 228 -34.49 16.14 -0.22
CA GLY A 228 -35.93 16.37 0.00
C GLY A 228 -36.57 15.74 1.24
N VAL A 229 -35.89 15.71 2.38
CA VAL A 229 -36.55 15.52 3.68
C VAL A 229 -36.30 16.73 4.58
N LYS A 230 -37.38 17.30 5.12
CA LYS A 230 -37.38 18.34 6.16
C LYS A 230 -36.95 17.69 7.47
N ASP A 231 -35.66 17.63 7.74
CA ASP A 231 -35.21 17.49 9.12
C ASP A 231 -34.56 18.81 9.55
N GLU A 232 -35.25 19.54 10.41
CA GLU A 232 -34.82 20.83 10.95
C GLU A 232 -33.85 20.67 12.14
N SER A 233 -33.70 19.44 12.65
CA SER A 233 -32.94 19.16 13.87
C SER A 233 -31.46 18.79 13.63
N GLN A 234 -31.06 18.56 12.39
CA GLN A 234 -29.70 18.14 12.04
C GLN A 234 -28.83 19.33 11.59
N PRO A 235 -27.79 19.72 12.36
CA PRO A 235 -26.85 20.75 11.94
C PRO A 235 -25.97 20.23 10.79
N CYS A 236 -26.03 20.92 9.64
CA CYS A 236 -25.16 20.63 8.50
C CYS A 236 -23.72 21.09 8.81
N VAL A 237 -22.76 20.16 8.77
CA VAL A 237 -21.32 20.43 9.02
C VAL A 237 -20.51 20.70 7.75
N SER A 238 -21.15 20.69 6.57
CA SER A 238 -20.47 20.93 5.30
C SER A 238 -20.33 22.43 5.02
N LEU A 239 -19.09 22.91 5.07
CA LEU A 239 -18.72 24.32 4.82
C LEU A 239 -18.94 24.73 3.35
N ASP A 240 -18.92 23.78 2.42
CA ASP A 240 -19.06 24.03 0.97
C ASP A 240 -20.43 23.61 0.43
N CYS A 241 -21.46 23.47 1.28
CA CYS A 241 -22.79 23.03 0.84
C CYS A 241 -23.51 24.14 0.05
N PRO A 242 -23.80 23.93 -1.26
CA PRO A 242 -24.47 24.95 -2.09
C PRO A 242 -25.91 25.23 -1.64
N ILE A 243 -26.58 24.27 -0.98
CA ILE A 243 -27.93 24.44 -0.43
C ILE A 243 -27.88 25.26 0.87
N MET A 244 -26.91 25.01 1.75
CA MET A 244 -26.72 25.83 2.95
C MET A 244 -26.39 27.26 2.57
N PHE A 245 -25.52 27.47 1.58
CA PHE A 245 -25.20 28.79 1.05
C PHE A 245 -26.46 29.53 0.56
N ARG A 246 -27.28 28.90 -0.29
CA ARG A 246 -28.56 29.48 -0.75
C ARG A 246 -29.54 29.75 0.40
N ARG A 247 -29.60 28.88 1.42
CA ARG A 247 -30.50 29.06 2.58
C ARG A 247 -30.07 30.23 3.46
N VAL A 248 -28.76 30.42 3.66
CA VAL A 248 -28.21 31.57 4.38
C VAL A 248 -28.52 32.86 3.63
N LEU A 249 -28.33 32.89 2.30
CA LEU A 249 -28.71 34.04 1.47
C LEU A 249 -30.20 34.35 1.59
N ALA A 250 -31.08 33.36 1.43
CA ALA A 250 -32.53 33.57 1.54
C ALA A 250 -32.95 34.09 2.92
N LYS A 251 -32.34 33.62 4.02
CA LYS A 251 -32.59 34.16 5.36
C LYS A 251 -32.14 35.62 5.49
N GLN A 252 -30.97 35.96 4.95
CA GLN A 252 -30.49 37.34 4.93
C GLN A 252 -31.40 38.23 4.11
N ASP A 253 -31.89 37.76 2.97
CA ASP A 253 -32.82 38.51 2.11
C ASP A 253 -34.16 38.76 2.79
N VAL A 254 -34.70 37.79 3.54
CA VAL A 254 -35.92 37.97 4.34
C VAL A 254 -35.70 39.01 5.45
N GLN A 255 -34.56 38.95 6.16
CA GLN A 255 -34.23 39.93 7.21
C GLN A 255 -34.05 41.35 6.64
N LYS A 256 -33.37 41.47 5.49
CA LYS A 256 -33.25 42.74 4.76
C LYS A 256 -34.60 43.22 4.25
N GLY A 257 -35.48 42.32 3.81
CA GLY A 257 -36.84 42.62 3.38
C GLY A 257 -37.70 43.23 4.49
N THR A 258 -37.58 42.73 5.73
CA THR A 258 -38.24 43.35 6.90
C THR A 258 -37.70 44.75 7.19
N GLN A 259 -36.39 44.95 7.12
CA GLN A 259 -35.78 46.28 7.29
C GLN A 259 -36.23 47.25 6.19
N LEU A 260 -36.27 46.81 4.94
CA LEU A 260 -36.76 47.61 3.82
C LEU A 260 -38.24 47.98 3.99
N ARG A 261 -39.08 47.07 4.49
CA ARG A 261 -40.49 47.39 4.82
C ARG A 261 -40.61 48.43 5.92
N GLU A 262 -39.79 48.35 6.97
CA GLU A 262 -39.78 49.36 8.04
C GLU A 262 -39.37 50.74 7.50
N VAL A 263 -38.37 50.79 6.60
CA VAL A 263 -37.95 52.04 5.96
C VAL A 263 -39.04 52.58 5.03
N VAL A 264 -39.64 51.73 4.21
CA VAL A 264 -40.73 52.13 3.29
C VAL A 264 -41.93 52.64 4.07
N ASN A 265 -42.35 51.98 5.16
CA ASN A 265 -43.44 52.46 5.99
C ASN A 265 -43.10 53.82 6.62
N LYS A 266 -41.88 54.03 7.13
CA LYS A 266 -41.44 55.33 7.66
C LYS A 266 -41.38 56.45 6.62
N VAL A 267 -41.14 56.13 5.35
CA VAL A 267 -41.07 57.11 4.25
C VAL A 267 -42.45 57.43 3.69
N LEU A 268 -43.39 56.47 3.73
CA LEU A 268 -44.75 56.62 3.22
C LEU A 268 -45.75 57.13 4.27
N ASP A 269 -45.39 57.19 5.56
CA ASP A 269 -46.20 57.78 6.63
C ASP A 269 -46.03 59.32 6.75
N PHE A 270 -45.83 60.03 5.63
CA PHE A 270 -45.94 61.50 5.50
C PHE A 270 -47.16 61.89 4.66
#